data_AF-A0A2W1KT78-F1
#
_entry.id   AF-A0A2W1KT78-F1
#
_cell.length_a   1.000
_cell.length_b   1.000
_cell.length_c   1.000
_cell.angle_alpha   90.00
_cell.angle_beta   90.00
_cell.angle_gamma   90.00
#
_symmetry.space_group_name_H-M   'P 1'
#
loop_
_entity.id
_entity.type
_entity.pdbx_description
1 polymer ?
#
loop_
_entity_poly.entity_id
_entity_poly.type
_entity_poly.pdbx_seq_one_letter_code
_entity_poly.pdbx_strand_id
1 'polypeptide(L)'
;MAAVLTETTETREQKAPLWKSQVDDRGQTHVYRKITAAELKVGDHLLEHVIGHKRQVATPVLGIKQVQDGVIVTIPDRHADNAPVDELYATDKPVFISLTPHLEQHNPNENLFFNLERKEQDMEQQSQPAGQSLGKAVEGIESAHKRINNAVENLILTVNPGLAAEAAQHVQSGATDLSNSIILGADAVAESRVKDAFEFGQWNTLLTESTLFTQVRSARLETYEQAVSNVELQKSAAYARGALDTASQVALEQRKRGIVASLSGPLAEHALLDAGRVGLLSEPKPEEVGVWLAKVPPEAVLGRADGSLVAVPVPPDFEAETGKPVRMVADEIGVYHSVMEKEKVMEKQTEVKKQEYPRMEAHLKSPDNTWHSASLYVDKEGQPRGVISVENREQGIAEKHSVAFTEKVSEKTGEKFLSAKVDREDGTTLYANLTPHQKGDDRWLSASFAERDPSKEKGQQLTPITGTGGTLKPNAALLEKADKDRTAQYVRETFKVDPVQLAQDRKAPGKGVAPGKGVSR
;
A
#
# COMPACT_ATOMS: atom_id res chain seq x y z
N MET A 1 20.89 -55.95 -1.00
CA MET A 1 19.99 -54.96 -1.62
C MET A 1 19.30 -54.20 -0.51
N ALA A 2 19.87 -53.06 -0.13
CA ALA A 2 19.31 -52.15 0.86
C ALA A 2 19.05 -50.83 0.12
N ALA A 3 17.78 -50.45 -0.01
CA ALA A 3 17.38 -49.18 -0.59
C ALA A 3 17.45 -48.12 0.52
N VAL A 4 18.34 -47.15 0.32
CA VAL A 4 18.45 -45.95 1.14
C VAL A 4 17.28 -45.04 0.74
N LEU A 5 16.31 -44.87 1.64
CA LEU A 5 15.29 -43.83 1.56
C LEU A 5 15.89 -42.54 2.11
N THR A 6 16.23 -41.61 1.22
CA THR A 6 16.47 -40.21 1.57
C THR A 6 15.11 -39.53 1.79
N GLU A 7 14.76 -39.27 3.04
CA GLU A 7 13.70 -38.32 3.38
C GLU A 7 14.20 -36.90 3.09
N THR A 8 13.65 -36.29 2.04
CA THR A 8 13.73 -34.84 1.83
C THR A 8 12.72 -34.20 2.77
N THR A 9 13.20 -33.62 3.87
CA THR A 9 12.43 -32.71 4.71
C THR A 9 12.18 -31.42 3.93
N GLU A 10 11.05 -31.36 3.22
CA GLU A 10 10.48 -30.09 2.79
C GLU A 10 10.01 -29.34 4.03
N THR A 11 10.76 -28.31 4.42
CA THR A 11 10.35 -27.30 5.39
C THR A 11 9.13 -26.59 4.81
N ARG A 12 7.94 -27.06 5.18
CA ARG A 12 6.67 -26.42 4.85
C ARG A 12 6.60 -25.13 5.64
N GLU A 13 7.05 -24.02 5.04
CA GLU A 13 6.72 -22.68 5.52
C GLU A 13 5.21 -22.61 5.70
N GLN A 14 4.74 -22.59 6.95
CA GLN A 14 3.38 -22.20 7.28
C GLN A 14 3.26 -20.71 6.93
N LYS A 15 2.96 -20.41 5.66
CA LYS A 15 2.45 -19.11 5.27
C LYS A 15 1.23 -18.82 6.13
N ALA A 16 1.32 -17.79 6.97
CA ALA A 16 0.17 -17.28 7.70
C ALA A 16 -0.99 -17.09 6.71
N PRO A 17 -2.22 -17.55 7.04
CA PRO A 17 -3.35 -17.42 6.14
C PRO A 17 -3.61 -15.94 5.88
N LEU A 18 -3.41 -15.52 4.62
CA LEU A 18 -3.51 -14.13 4.19
C LEU A 18 -4.94 -13.64 4.35
N TRP A 19 -5.14 -12.63 5.19
CA TRP A 19 -6.35 -11.81 5.16
C TRP A 19 -6.47 -11.15 3.78
N LYS A 20 -7.67 -11.17 3.21
CA LYS A 20 -7.97 -10.51 1.94
C LYS A 20 -8.77 -9.25 2.22
N SER A 21 -8.40 -8.16 1.55
CA SER A 21 -9.10 -6.87 1.62
C SER A 21 -9.65 -6.49 0.25
N GLN A 22 -10.89 -6.01 0.18
CA GLN A 22 -11.46 -5.44 -1.05
C GLN A 22 -12.25 -4.17 -0.73
N VAL A 23 -12.10 -3.14 -1.56
CA VAL A 23 -12.85 -1.89 -1.44
C VAL A 23 -14.09 -1.99 -2.33
N ASP A 24 -15.26 -1.69 -1.78
CA ASP A 24 -16.49 -1.62 -2.57
C ASP A 24 -16.60 -0.31 -3.38
N ASP A 25 -17.63 -0.22 -4.20
CA ASP A 25 -17.95 0.95 -5.02
C ASP A 25 -18.32 2.20 -4.20
N ARG A 26 -18.48 2.08 -2.89
CA ARG A 26 -18.71 3.18 -1.94
C ARG A 26 -17.46 3.54 -1.13
N GLY A 27 -16.31 2.93 -1.44
CA GLY A 27 -15.04 3.19 -0.78
C GLY A 27 -14.85 2.47 0.56
N GLN A 28 -15.73 1.52 0.93
CA GLN A 28 -15.60 0.76 2.18
C GLN A 28 -14.69 -0.45 1.98
N THR A 29 -13.72 -0.63 2.89
CA THR A 29 -12.78 -1.75 2.85
C THR A 29 -13.35 -2.94 3.62
N HIS A 30 -13.59 -4.04 2.91
CA HIS A 30 -14.05 -5.32 3.45
C HIS A 30 -12.86 -6.24 3.67
N VAL A 31 -12.73 -6.81 4.87
CA VAL A 31 -11.60 -7.68 5.23
C VAL A 31 -12.14 -9.04 5.67
N TYR A 32 -11.65 -10.10 5.03
CA TYR A 32 -12.12 -11.46 5.29
C TYR A 32 -10.99 -12.48 5.19
N ARG A 33 -11.20 -13.64 5.80
CA ARG A 33 -10.27 -14.76 5.77
C ARG A 33 -11.05 -16.07 5.63
N LYS A 34 -10.45 -17.02 4.92
CA LYS A 34 -10.93 -18.40 4.85
C LYS A 34 -10.25 -19.20 5.96
N ILE A 35 -11.04 -19.86 6.79
CA ILE A 35 -10.57 -20.76 7.86
C ILE A 35 -11.34 -22.09 7.79
N THR A 36 -10.95 -23.07 8.60
CA THR A 36 -11.73 -24.30 8.83
C THR A 36 -12.71 -24.08 9.98
N ALA A 37 -13.82 -24.83 10.00
CA ALA A 37 -14.79 -24.73 11.09
C ALA A 37 -14.18 -25.02 12.46
N ALA A 38 -13.16 -25.89 12.52
CA ALA A 38 -12.40 -26.19 13.75
C ALA A 38 -11.65 -24.98 14.32
N GLU A 39 -11.38 -23.96 13.50
CA GLU A 39 -10.64 -22.75 13.90
C GLU A 39 -11.56 -21.59 14.34
N LEU A 40 -12.88 -21.77 14.29
CA LEU A 40 -13.85 -20.75 14.67
C LEU A 40 -13.74 -20.37 16.15
N LYS A 41 -13.98 -19.08 16.43
CA LYS A 41 -14.05 -18.52 17.77
C LYS A 41 -15.36 -17.78 17.99
N VAL A 42 -15.82 -17.78 19.24
CA VAL A 42 -16.94 -16.91 19.66
C VAL A 42 -16.53 -15.45 19.39
N GLY A 43 -17.41 -14.67 18.77
CA GLY A 43 -17.14 -13.31 18.30
C GLY A 43 -16.68 -13.21 16.84
N ASP A 44 -16.28 -14.32 16.20
CA ASP A 44 -16.08 -14.32 14.74
C ASP A 44 -17.41 -14.04 14.02
N HIS A 45 -17.37 -13.42 12.83
CA HIS A 45 -18.58 -13.23 12.01
C HIS A 45 -18.52 -14.19 10.82
N LEU A 46 -19.41 -15.18 10.83
CA LEU A 46 -19.49 -16.20 9.80
C LEU A 46 -20.19 -15.62 8.57
N LEU A 47 -19.55 -15.72 7.41
CA LEU A 47 -20.13 -15.30 6.15
C LEU A 47 -21.00 -16.43 5.61
N GLU A 48 -22.31 -16.32 5.80
CA GLU A 48 -23.26 -17.41 5.54
C GLU A 48 -24.14 -17.13 4.32
N HIS A 49 -24.47 -18.18 3.58
CA HIS A 49 -25.50 -18.16 2.55
C HIS A 49 -26.86 -18.35 3.21
N VAL A 50 -27.69 -17.31 3.27
CA VAL A 50 -29.03 -17.42 3.86
C VAL A 50 -29.89 -18.29 2.94
N ILE A 51 -30.28 -19.48 3.39
CA ILE A 51 -31.13 -20.39 2.59
C ILE A 51 -32.46 -19.69 2.28
N GLY A 52 -32.74 -19.49 0.99
CA GLY A 52 -33.93 -18.76 0.50
C GLY A 52 -33.63 -17.32 0.04
N HIS A 53 -32.50 -16.74 0.42
CA HIS A 53 -32.03 -15.44 -0.07
C HIS A 53 -30.75 -15.59 -0.88
N LYS A 54 -30.63 -14.83 -1.98
CA LYS A 54 -29.39 -14.80 -2.77
C LYS A 54 -28.23 -14.09 -2.06
N ARG A 55 -28.43 -13.49 -0.87
CA ARG A 55 -27.47 -12.59 -0.20
C ARG A 55 -26.68 -13.38 0.86
N GLN A 56 -25.35 -13.16 0.90
CA GLN A 56 -24.52 -13.64 2.01
C GLN A 56 -24.44 -12.55 3.07
N VAL A 57 -24.61 -12.89 4.34
CA VAL A 57 -24.60 -11.93 5.47
C VAL A 57 -23.53 -12.39 6.47
N ALA A 58 -22.86 -11.44 7.11
CA ALA A 58 -21.92 -11.73 8.18
C ALA A 58 -22.67 -11.87 9.50
N THR A 59 -22.81 -13.12 9.95
CA THR A 59 -23.57 -13.50 11.13
C THR A 59 -22.63 -13.67 12.33
N PRO A 60 -22.84 -12.97 13.46
CA PRO A 60 -21.97 -13.14 14.63
C PRO A 60 -22.12 -14.54 15.24
N VAL A 61 -20.99 -15.15 15.60
CA VAL A 61 -20.96 -16.41 16.34
C VAL A 61 -21.15 -16.15 17.82
N LEU A 62 -22.26 -16.61 18.37
CA LEU A 62 -22.67 -16.42 19.77
C LEU A 62 -22.17 -17.53 20.70
N GLY A 63 -21.86 -18.71 20.14
CA GLY A 63 -21.46 -19.88 20.92
C GLY A 63 -20.82 -20.94 20.03
N ILE A 64 -19.90 -21.72 20.61
CA ILE A 64 -19.20 -22.81 19.93
C ILE A 64 -19.14 -24.03 20.84
N LYS A 65 -19.53 -25.19 20.31
CA LYS A 65 -19.42 -26.49 20.97
C LYS A 65 -18.78 -27.50 20.02
N GLN A 66 -17.60 -27.98 20.40
CA GLN A 66 -16.90 -29.04 19.69
C GLN A 66 -17.62 -30.38 19.90
N VAL A 67 -17.85 -31.12 18.81
CA VAL A 67 -18.44 -32.47 18.81
C VAL A 67 -17.58 -33.41 17.97
N GLN A 68 -17.78 -34.72 18.11
CA GLN A 68 -16.92 -35.72 17.47
C GLN A 68 -16.86 -35.59 15.94
N ASP A 69 -17.94 -35.14 15.30
CA ASP A 69 -18.08 -35.05 13.84
C ASP A 69 -18.07 -33.59 13.31
N GLY A 70 -17.80 -32.60 14.16
CA GLY A 70 -18.00 -31.21 13.77
C GLY A 70 -17.91 -30.18 14.90
N VAL A 71 -18.37 -28.98 14.57
CA VAL A 71 -18.50 -27.84 15.47
C VAL A 71 -19.95 -27.37 15.41
N ILE A 72 -20.63 -27.38 16.54
CA ILE A 72 -21.94 -26.73 16.68
C ILE A 72 -21.67 -25.25 16.96
N VAL A 73 -22.25 -24.39 16.14
CA VAL A 73 -22.11 -22.94 16.20
C VAL A 73 -23.47 -22.35 16.50
N THR A 74 -23.58 -21.56 17.57
CA THR A 74 -24.79 -20.83 17.91
C THR A 74 -24.77 -19.48 17.21
N ILE A 75 -25.80 -19.17 16.43
CA ILE A 75 -25.96 -17.92 15.68
C ILE A 75 -27.36 -17.33 15.90
N PRO A 76 -27.62 -16.04 15.64
CA PRO A 76 -28.97 -15.48 15.65
C PRO A 76 -29.91 -16.12 14.61
N ASP A 77 -31.19 -16.29 14.96
CA ASP A 77 -32.24 -16.78 14.07
C ASP A 77 -32.47 -15.79 12.93
N ARG A 78 -32.45 -16.33 11.71
CA ARG A 78 -32.56 -15.60 10.46
C ARG A 78 -34.00 -15.21 10.12
N HIS A 79 -35.00 -15.71 10.87
CA HIS A 79 -36.43 -15.46 10.66
C HIS A 79 -37.02 -14.31 11.47
N ALA A 80 -36.18 -13.34 11.87
CA ALA A 80 -36.54 -12.11 12.60
C ALA A 80 -36.85 -12.25 14.10
N ASP A 81 -36.79 -13.45 14.67
CA ASP A 81 -37.06 -13.67 16.10
C ASP A 81 -35.84 -13.50 17.03
N ASN A 82 -34.65 -13.13 16.52
CA ASN A 82 -33.41 -12.90 17.29
C ASN A 82 -33.00 -14.05 18.25
N ALA A 83 -33.68 -15.19 18.19
CA ALA A 83 -33.43 -16.34 19.04
C ALA A 83 -32.12 -17.01 18.64
N PRO A 84 -31.29 -17.53 19.56
CA PRO A 84 -30.13 -18.32 19.18
C PRO A 84 -30.56 -19.63 18.51
N VAL A 85 -29.90 -20.00 17.42
CA VAL A 85 -30.08 -21.27 16.69
C VAL A 85 -28.72 -21.95 16.59
N ASP A 86 -28.69 -23.26 16.84
CA ASP A 86 -27.49 -24.09 16.72
C ASP A 86 -27.38 -24.69 15.31
N GLU A 87 -26.29 -24.41 14.60
CA GLU A 87 -25.96 -24.99 13.29
C GLU A 87 -24.68 -25.85 13.36
N LEU A 88 -24.71 -27.02 12.72
CA LEU A 88 -23.57 -27.95 12.71
C LEU A 88 -22.69 -27.77 11.47
N TYR A 89 -21.41 -27.48 11.69
CA TYR A 89 -20.38 -27.38 10.67
C TYR A 89 -19.38 -28.54 10.78
N ALA A 90 -19.09 -29.22 9.67
CA ALA A 90 -18.03 -30.24 9.65
C ALA A 90 -16.66 -29.60 9.89
N THR A 91 -15.82 -30.22 10.73
CA THR A 91 -14.53 -29.66 11.20
C THR A 91 -13.56 -29.28 10.08
N ASP A 92 -13.56 -30.03 8.99
CA ASP A 92 -12.68 -29.86 7.83
C ASP A 92 -13.24 -28.91 6.76
N LYS A 93 -14.53 -28.55 6.88
CA LYS A 93 -15.19 -27.70 5.90
C LYS A 93 -14.68 -26.26 6.05
N PRO A 94 -14.30 -25.61 4.94
CA PRO A 94 -13.91 -24.22 5.00
C PRO A 94 -15.12 -23.33 5.28
N VAL A 95 -14.94 -22.38 6.20
CA VAL A 95 -15.84 -21.28 6.51
C VAL A 95 -15.13 -19.96 6.24
N PHE A 96 -15.89 -18.94 5.88
CA PHE A 96 -15.36 -17.61 5.64
C PHE A 96 -15.72 -16.74 6.84
N ILE A 97 -14.70 -16.10 7.41
CA ILE A 97 -14.87 -15.14 8.49
C ILE A 97 -14.72 -13.74 7.92
N SER A 98 -15.68 -12.87 8.23
CA SER A 98 -15.63 -11.45 7.90
C SER A 98 -15.26 -10.64 9.14
N LEU A 99 -14.46 -9.59 8.96
CA LEU A 99 -14.31 -8.50 9.94
C LEU A 99 -15.32 -7.37 9.68
N THR A 100 -15.99 -7.39 8.52
CA THR A 100 -17.03 -6.43 8.13
C THR A 100 -18.42 -7.08 8.16
N PRO A 101 -19.34 -6.64 9.04
CA PRO A 101 -20.68 -7.21 9.21
C PRO A 101 -21.62 -6.99 8.01
N HIS A 102 -21.26 -6.13 7.05
CA HIS A 102 -22.09 -5.74 5.93
C HIS A 102 -21.40 -6.12 4.62
N LEU A 103 -21.45 -7.40 4.24
CA LEU A 103 -21.07 -7.79 2.89
C LEU A 103 -22.32 -7.91 2.02
N GLU A 104 -22.32 -7.15 0.93
CA GLU A 104 -23.08 -7.48 -0.27
C GLU A 104 -22.34 -8.62 -1.02
N GLN A 105 -23.06 -9.45 -1.77
CA GLN A 105 -22.73 -10.83 -2.21
C GLN A 105 -21.26 -11.18 -2.56
N HIS A 106 -20.76 -12.29 -2.01
CA HIS A 106 -19.53 -12.99 -2.43
C HIS A 106 -19.83 -14.11 -3.45
N ASN A 107 -19.13 -14.11 -4.59
CA ASN A 107 -19.19 -15.20 -5.57
C ASN A 107 -18.09 -16.25 -5.30
N PRO A 108 -18.43 -17.47 -4.82
CA PRO A 108 -17.43 -18.49 -4.48
C PRO A 108 -16.68 -19.07 -5.68
N ASN A 109 -17.21 -18.96 -6.90
CA ASN A 109 -16.56 -19.47 -8.11
C ASN A 109 -15.52 -18.50 -8.67
N GLU A 110 -15.69 -17.21 -8.42
CA GLU A 110 -14.84 -16.15 -9.00
C GLU A 110 -13.96 -15.46 -7.98
N ASN A 111 -14.19 -15.68 -6.67
CA ASN A 111 -13.45 -15.02 -5.59
C ASN A 111 -13.55 -13.48 -5.68
N LEU A 112 -14.69 -12.99 -6.19
CA LEU A 112 -15.01 -11.59 -6.44
C LEU A 112 -16.28 -11.18 -5.69
N PHE A 113 -16.32 -9.92 -5.28
CA PHE A 113 -17.51 -9.25 -4.74
C PHE A 113 -18.08 -8.31 -5.81
N PHE A 114 -19.40 -8.33 -5.98
CA PHE A 114 -20.12 -7.50 -6.95
C PHE A 114 -21.16 -6.65 -6.24
N ASN A 115 -21.32 -5.40 -6.68
CA ASN A 115 -22.54 -4.63 -6.43
C ASN A 115 -23.54 -4.90 -7.57
N LEU A 116 -24.82 -5.08 -7.23
CA LEU A 116 -25.91 -5.02 -8.21
C LEU A 116 -26.79 -3.84 -7.82
N GLU A 117 -26.95 -2.93 -8.78
CA GLU A 117 -27.89 -1.81 -8.73
C GLU A 117 -29.16 -2.18 -7.96
N ARG A 118 -29.42 -1.40 -6.90
CA ARG A 118 -30.62 -1.48 -6.06
C ARG A 118 -31.85 -1.69 -6.95
N LYS A 119 -32.44 -2.89 -6.93
CA LYS A 119 -33.76 -3.09 -7.52
C LYS A 119 -34.76 -2.26 -6.73
N GLU A 120 -35.49 -1.41 -7.45
CA GLU A 120 -36.46 -0.41 -6.99
C GLU A 120 -37.57 -0.91 -6.04
N GLN A 121 -37.68 -2.23 -5.79
CA GLN A 121 -38.73 -2.80 -4.95
C GLN A 121 -38.48 -2.72 -3.44
N ASP A 122 -37.24 -2.49 -2.99
CA ASP A 122 -36.94 -2.30 -1.56
C ASP A 122 -37.16 -0.84 -1.08
N MET A 123 -37.48 0.11 -1.99
CA MET A 123 -37.67 1.53 -1.66
C MET A 123 -38.99 1.87 -0.95
N GLU A 124 -40.00 1.00 -0.97
CA GLU A 124 -41.30 1.32 -0.36
C GLU A 124 -41.35 1.11 1.17
N GLN A 125 -40.43 0.33 1.76
CA GLN A 125 -40.42 0.10 3.23
C GLN A 125 -39.33 0.91 3.99
N GLN A 126 -38.38 1.54 3.31
CA GLN A 126 -37.28 2.29 3.93
C GLN A 126 -37.33 3.82 3.70
N SER A 127 -38.50 4.37 3.39
CA SER A 127 -38.73 5.82 3.38
C SER A 127 -39.07 6.35 4.79
N GLN A 128 -38.32 5.95 5.82
CA GLN A 128 -38.32 6.66 7.11
C GLN A 128 -37.12 7.62 7.16
N PRO A 129 -37.31 8.90 7.53
CA PRO A 129 -36.23 9.87 7.59
C PRO A 129 -35.17 9.43 8.62
N ALA A 130 -33.87 9.58 8.32
CA ALA A 130 -32.73 9.14 9.14
C ALA A 130 -32.77 9.59 10.62
N GLY A 131 -33.47 10.68 10.94
CA GLY A 131 -33.68 11.09 12.34
C GLY A 131 -34.58 10.15 13.16
N GLN A 132 -35.47 9.38 12.53
CA GLN A 132 -36.32 8.39 13.21
C GLN A 132 -35.58 7.08 13.50
N SER A 133 -34.59 6.70 12.70
CA SER A 133 -33.79 5.49 12.93
C SER A 133 -32.79 5.67 14.07
N LEU A 134 -32.17 6.85 14.19
CA LEU A 134 -31.29 7.17 15.33
C LEU A 134 -32.05 7.19 16.66
N GLY A 135 -33.23 7.84 16.71
CA GLY A 135 -34.06 7.85 17.91
C GLY A 135 -34.45 6.44 18.39
N LYS A 136 -34.86 5.57 17.46
CA LYS A 136 -35.16 4.16 17.76
C LYS A 136 -33.94 3.39 18.26
N ALA A 137 -32.76 3.65 17.70
CA ALA A 137 -31.51 3.03 18.15
C ALA A 137 -31.18 3.43 19.59
N VAL A 138 -31.32 4.71 19.94
CA VAL A 138 -31.09 5.21 21.31
C VAL A 138 -32.06 4.57 22.29
N GLU A 139 -33.36 4.55 21.98
CA GLU A 139 -34.37 3.89 22.83
C GLU A 139 -34.10 2.39 23.00
N GLY A 140 -33.66 1.72 21.92
CA GLY A 140 -33.24 0.33 21.93
C GLY A 140 -32.06 0.07 22.87
N ILE A 141 -31.04 0.93 22.83
CA ILE A 141 -29.86 0.87 23.71
C ILE A 141 -30.28 1.03 25.17
N GLU A 142 -31.08 2.03 25.51
CA GLU A 142 -31.54 2.26 26.89
C GLU A 142 -32.37 1.08 27.43
N SER A 143 -33.25 0.53 26.59
CA SER A 143 -34.07 -0.64 26.94
C SER A 143 -33.20 -1.88 27.16
N ALA A 144 -32.19 -2.09 26.31
CA ALA A 144 -31.24 -3.18 26.45
C ALA A 144 -30.39 -3.04 27.72
N HIS A 145 -29.90 -1.84 28.05
CA HIS A 145 -29.17 -1.57 29.30
C HIS A 145 -30.01 -1.96 30.53
N LYS A 146 -31.28 -1.56 30.58
CA LYS A 146 -32.19 -1.93 31.69
C LYS A 146 -32.35 -3.44 31.83
N ARG A 147 -32.57 -4.14 30.70
CA ARG A 147 -32.73 -5.60 30.68
C ARG A 147 -31.47 -6.33 31.11
N ILE A 148 -30.31 -5.93 30.58
CA ILE A 148 -29.01 -6.46 30.98
C ILE A 148 -28.80 -6.26 32.48
N ASN A 149 -29.01 -5.04 32.99
CA ASN A 149 -28.74 -4.75 34.39
C ASN A 149 -29.59 -5.62 35.31
N ASN A 150 -30.89 -5.72 35.05
CA ASN A 150 -31.80 -6.57 35.84
C ASN A 150 -31.40 -8.05 35.76
N ALA A 151 -31.05 -8.55 34.58
CA ALA A 151 -30.66 -9.94 34.39
C ALA A 151 -29.32 -10.28 35.10
N VAL A 152 -28.35 -9.36 35.05
CA VAL A 152 -27.07 -9.50 35.78
C VAL A 152 -27.30 -9.52 37.29
N GLU A 153 -28.12 -8.62 37.84
CA GLU A 153 -28.43 -8.65 39.27
C GLU A 153 -29.13 -9.96 39.68
N ASN A 154 -30.09 -10.42 38.89
CA ASN A 154 -30.78 -11.70 39.16
C ASN A 154 -29.81 -12.89 39.13
N LEU A 155 -28.86 -12.88 38.19
CA LEU A 155 -27.84 -13.92 38.08
C LEU A 155 -26.89 -13.92 39.30
N ILE A 156 -26.48 -12.75 39.78
CA ILE A 156 -25.59 -12.64 40.94
C ILE A 156 -26.31 -13.03 42.25
N LEU A 157 -27.61 -12.73 42.37
CA LEU A 157 -28.38 -12.99 43.59
C LEU A 157 -28.87 -14.44 43.71
N THR A 158 -28.97 -15.17 42.59
CA THR A 158 -29.47 -16.55 42.62
C THR A 158 -28.41 -17.54 43.09
N VAL A 159 -28.85 -18.51 43.89
CA VAL A 159 -28.08 -19.70 44.27
C VAL A 159 -28.58 -20.96 43.56
N ASN A 160 -29.65 -20.84 42.76
CA ASN A 160 -30.25 -21.94 42.02
C ASN A 160 -29.70 -22.00 40.59
N PRO A 161 -29.06 -23.10 40.17
CA PRO A 161 -28.50 -23.25 38.83
C PRO A 161 -29.49 -23.07 37.67
N GLY A 162 -30.74 -23.51 37.82
CA GLY A 162 -31.75 -23.37 36.77
C GLY A 162 -32.15 -21.90 36.53
N LEU A 163 -32.37 -21.16 37.62
CA LEU A 163 -32.65 -19.72 37.55
C LEU A 163 -31.41 -18.92 37.09
N ALA A 164 -30.21 -19.40 37.37
CA ALA A 164 -28.97 -18.80 36.87
C ALA A 164 -28.84 -18.96 35.35
N ALA A 165 -29.16 -20.14 34.81
CA ALA A 165 -29.14 -20.37 33.37
C ALA A 165 -30.15 -19.46 32.65
N GLU A 166 -31.37 -19.32 33.18
CA GLU A 166 -32.40 -18.42 32.65
C GLU A 166 -31.95 -16.95 32.71
N ALA A 167 -31.41 -16.50 33.86
CA ALA A 167 -30.88 -15.15 33.99
C ALA A 167 -29.72 -14.89 33.01
N ALA A 168 -28.84 -15.87 32.80
CA ALA A 168 -27.74 -15.76 31.84
C ALA A 168 -28.24 -15.66 30.38
N GLN A 169 -29.29 -16.40 30.01
CA GLN A 169 -29.97 -16.25 28.72
C GLN A 169 -30.59 -14.85 28.55
N HIS A 170 -31.16 -14.29 29.61
CA HIS A 170 -31.66 -12.91 29.56
C HIS A 170 -30.54 -11.87 29.42
N VAL A 171 -29.38 -12.09 30.05
CA VAL A 171 -28.19 -11.24 29.81
C VAL A 171 -27.78 -11.32 28.35
N GLN A 172 -27.70 -12.53 27.80
CA GLN A 172 -27.33 -12.75 26.40
C GLN A 172 -28.31 -12.07 25.44
N SER A 173 -29.63 -12.29 25.61
CA SER A 173 -30.66 -11.65 24.79
C SER A 173 -30.57 -10.12 24.87
N GLY A 174 -30.38 -9.56 26.07
CA GLY A 174 -30.16 -8.13 26.24
C GLY A 174 -28.90 -7.61 25.55
N ALA A 175 -27.80 -8.36 25.60
CA ALA A 175 -26.54 -8.03 24.93
C ALA A 175 -26.66 -8.08 23.39
N THR A 176 -27.43 -9.03 22.86
CA THR A 176 -27.77 -9.11 21.44
C THR A 176 -28.61 -7.90 21.01
N ASP A 177 -29.65 -7.55 21.76
CA ASP A 177 -30.49 -6.39 21.46
C ASP A 177 -29.71 -5.06 21.53
N LEU A 178 -28.79 -4.95 22.49
CA LEU A 178 -27.85 -3.84 22.57
C LEU A 178 -27.00 -3.75 21.29
N SER A 179 -26.40 -4.86 20.87
CA SER A 179 -25.56 -4.93 19.67
C SER A 179 -26.35 -4.56 18.40
N ASN A 180 -27.58 -5.04 18.27
CA ASN A 180 -28.45 -4.74 17.14
C ASN A 180 -28.84 -3.25 17.10
N SER A 181 -29.16 -2.67 18.26
CA SER A 181 -29.50 -1.24 18.37
C SER A 181 -28.29 -0.36 18.06
N ILE A 182 -27.10 -0.79 18.47
CA ILE A 182 -25.83 -0.16 18.09
C ILE A 182 -25.63 -0.20 16.58
N ILE A 183 -25.85 -1.34 15.92
CA ILE A 183 -25.70 -1.45 14.47
C ILE A 183 -26.71 -0.54 13.74
N LEU A 184 -27.97 -0.56 14.18
CA LEU A 184 -29.03 0.28 13.62
C LEU A 184 -28.70 1.78 13.68
N GLY A 185 -28.20 2.25 14.82
CA GLY A 185 -27.83 3.65 14.98
C GLY A 185 -26.55 4.02 14.21
N ALA A 186 -25.61 3.09 14.06
CA ALA A 186 -24.43 3.29 13.22
C ALA A 186 -24.82 3.49 11.74
N ASP A 187 -25.77 2.70 11.24
CA ASP A 187 -26.31 2.86 9.88
C ASP A 187 -27.02 4.22 9.73
N ALA A 188 -27.83 4.63 10.71
CA ALA A 188 -28.51 5.93 10.70
C ALA A 188 -27.53 7.12 10.65
N VAL A 189 -26.47 7.07 11.45
CA VAL A 189 -25.40 8.09 11.49
C VAL A 189 -24.55 8.05 10.21
N ALA A 190 -24.33 6.87 9.65
CA ALA A 190 -23.63 6.70 8.38
C ALA A 190 -24.45 7.15 7.16
N GLU A 191 -25.78 7.19 7.26
CA GLU A 191 -26.70 7.71 6.25
C GLU A 191 -26.89 9.22 6.34
N SER A 192 -26.83 9.81 7.55
CA SER A 192 -26.95 11.27 7.75
C SER A 192 -25.73 12.09 7.30
N ARG A 193 -24.81 11.47 6.53
CA ARG A 193 -23.45 11.95 6.20
C ARG A 193 -23.37 13.47 6.09
N VAL A 194 -22.36 14.02 6.78
CA VAL A 194 -21.72 15.33 6.56
C VAL A 194 -22.31 16.54 7.29
N LYS A 195 -23.49 16.51 7.94
CA LYS A 195 -24.11 17.78 8.39
C LYS A 195 -24.20 18.08 9.89
N ASP A 196 -24.11 17.09 10.79
CA ASP A 196 -24.27 17.39 12.22
C ASP A 196 -23.20 16.77 13.12
N ALA A 197 -22.19 17.58 13.47
CA ALA A 197 -21.14 17.25 14.43
C ALA A 197 -21.71 16.83 15.79
N PHE A 198 -22.88 17.36 16.15
CA PHE A 198 -23.52 17.13 17.43
C PHE A 198 -24.10 15.72 17.52
N GLU A 199 -24.84 15.27 16.50
CA GLU A 199 -25.39 13.91 16.45
C GLU A 199 -24.28 12.84 16.46
N PHE A 200 -23.20 13.08 15.70
CA PHE A 200 -22.02 12.20 15.72
C PHE A 200 -21.36 12.14 17.10
N GLY A 201 -21.22 13.28 17.77
CA GLY A 201 -20.67 13.36 19.12
C GLY A 201 -21.54 12.64 20.16
N GLN A 202 -22.87 12.80 20.07
CA GLN A 202 -23.81 12.10 20.94
C GLN A 202 -23.75 10.58 20.72
N TRP A 203 -23.73 10.14 19.47
CA TRP A 203 -23.62 8.73 19.14
C TRP A 203 -22.34 8.10 19.70
N ASN A 204 -21.18 8.74 19.52
CA ASN A 204 -19.92 8.24 20.09
C ASN A 204 -19.91 8.21 21.61
N THR A 205 -20.57 9.19 22.24
CA THR A 205 -20.77 9.19 23.71
C THR A 205 -21.56 7.97 24.12
N LEU A 206 -22.66 7.66 23.44
CA LEU A 206 -23.50 6.50 23.72
C LEU A 206 -22.77 5.16 23.50
N LEU A 207 -21.92 5.06 22.47
CA LEU A 207 -21.06 3.88 22.27
C LEU A 207 -20.03 3.72 23.40
N THR A 208 -19.46 4.83 23.88
CA THR A 208 -18.55 4.83 25.03
C THR A 208 -19.24 4.35 26.30
N GLU A 209 -20.42 4.91 26.57
CA GLU A 209 -21.24 4.55 27.71
C GLU A 209 -21.66 3.07 27.64
N SER A 210 -22.04 2.58 26.47
CA SER A 210 -22.41 1.17 26.26
C SER A 210 -21.21 0.22 26.46
N THR A 211 -20.02 0.63 26.00
CA THR A 211 -18.77 -0.12 26.22
C THR A 211 -18.46 -0.21 27.72
N LEU A 212 -18.42 0.94 28.41
CA LEU A 212 -18.17 0.99 29.85
C LEU A 212 -19.24 0.23 30.64
N PHE A 213 -20.51 0.39 30.24
CA PHE A 213 -21.64 -0.29 30.85
C PHE A 213 -21.43 -1.80 30.84
N THR A 214 -21.17 -2.38 29.65
CA THR A 214 -20.97 -3.82 29.47
C THR A 214 -19.71 -4.33 30.18
N GLN A 215 -18.59 -3.61 30.11
CA GLN A 215 -17.34 -3.97 30.79
C GLN A 215 -17.51 -4.05 32.32
N VAL A 216 -18.18 -3.06 32.92
CA VAL A 216 -18.42 -3.06 34.37
C VAL A 216 -19.26 -4.27 34.79
N ARG A 217 -20.24 -4.68 34.00
CA ARG A 217 -21.06 -5.86 34.31
C ARG A 217 -20.31 -7.16 34.05
N SER A 218 -19.51 -7.22 32.99
CA SER A 218 -18.61 -8.34 32.71
C SER A 218 -17.64 -8.58 33.88
N ALA A 219 -16.98 -7.54 34.38
CA ALA A 219 -16.08 -7.62 35.54
C ALA A 219 -16.81 -8.06 36.83
N ARG A 220 -18.06 -7.62 37.03
CA ARG A 220 -18.89 -8.09 38.15
C ARG A 220 -19.22 -9.58 38.04
N LEU A 221 -19.54 -10.07 36.85
CA LEU A 221 -19.79 -11.49 36.61
C LEU A 221 -18.52 -12.33 36.78
N GLU A 222 -17.35 -11.83 36.37
CA GLU A 222 -16.07 -12.47 36.64
C GLU A 222 -15.80 -12.59 38.15
N THR A 223 -16.04 -11.52 38.90
CA THR A 223 -15.89 -11.53 40.37
C THR A 223 -16.84 -12.54 41.00
N TYR A 224 -18.09 -12.60 40.54
CA TYR A 224 -19.08 -13.58 41.00
C TYR A 224 -18.65 -15.02 40.67
N GLU A 225 -18.26 -15.28 39.42
CA GLU A 225 -17.76 -16.57 38.92
C GLU A 225 -16.63 -17.11 39.81
N GLN A 226 -15.67 -16.25 40.18
CA GLN A 226 -14.55 -16.61 41.06
C GLN A 226 -14.99 -16.89 42.51
N ALA A 227 -16.06 -16.24 42.97
CA ALA A 227 -16.56 -16.36 44.35
C ALA A 227 -17.48 -17.58 44.55
N VAL A 228 -18.17 -18.05 43.51
CA VAL A 228 -19.08 -19.19 43.61
C VAL A 228 -18.36 -20.52 43.41
N SER A 229 -18.67 -21.52 44.24
CA SER A 229 -18.11 -22.88 44.15
C SER A 229 -18.93 -23.83 43.27
N ASN A 230 -20.15 -23.43 42.89
CA ASN A 230 -21.03 -24.25 42.05
C ASN A 230 -20.68 -24.08 40.57
N VAL A 231 -20.29 -25.19 39.93
CA VAL A 231 -19.84 -25.21 38.52
C VAL A 231 -20.91 -24.71 37.54
N GLU A 232 -22.20 -24.96 37.78
CA GLU A 232 -23.27 -24.52 36.88
C GLU A 232 -23.55 -23.02 37.02
N LEU A 233 -23.38 -22.46 38.22
CA LEU A 233 -23.41 -21.00 38.42
C LEU A 233 -22.20 -20.34 37.74
N GLN A 234 -21.01 -20.93 37.86
CA GLN A 234 -19.79 -20.46 37.17
C GLN A 234 -19.98 -20.45 35.65
N LYS A 235 -20.51 -21.54 35.07
CA LYS A 235 -20.80 -21.61 33.63
C LYS A 235 -21.80 -20.55 33.18
N SER A 236 -22.87 -20.33 33.96
CA SER A 236 -23.89 -19.32 33.66
C SER A 236 -23.31 -17.91 33.70
N ALA A 237 -22.46 -17.61 34.69
CA ALA A 237 -21.73 -16.36 34.80
C ALA A 237 -20.76 -16.15 33.62
N ALA A 238 -19.95 -17.15 33.28
CA ALA A 238 -19.03 -17.10 32.15
C ALA A 238 -19.75 -16.92 30.80
N TYR A 239 -20.90 -17.58 30.61
CA TYR A 239 -21.74 -17.45 29.42
C TYR A 239 -22.27 -16.02 29.27
N ALA A 240 -22.88 -15.48 30.33
CA ALA A 240 -23.38 -14.12 30.37
C ALA A 240 -22.25 -13.09 30.18
N ARG A 241 -21.07 -13.34 30.77
CA ARG A 241 -19.86 -12.53 30.59
C ARG A 241 -19.43 -12.47 29.14
N GLY A 242 -19.32 -13.62 28.47
CA GLY A 242 -18.96 -13.68 27.05
C GLY A 242 -19.92 -12.91 26.13
N ALA A 243 -21.22 -12.92 26.43
CA ALA A 243 -22.19 -12.12 25.70
C ALA A 243 -21.99 -10.61 25.90
N LEU A 244 -21.70 -10.17 27.13
CA LEU A 244 -21.40 -8.77 27.43
C LEU A 244 -20.09 -8.31 26.80
N ASP A 245 -19.05 -9.16 26.82
CA ASP A 245 -17.77 -8.90 26.17
C ASP A 245 -17.96 -8.71 24.66
N THR A 246 -18.81 -9.53 24.04
CA THR A 246 -19.18 -9.41 22.63
C THR A 246 -19.88 -8.08 22.34
N ALA A 247 -20.90 -7.71 23.13
CA ALA A 247 -21.59 -6.43 22.96
C ALA A 247 -20.66 -5.22 23.17
N SER A 248 -19.71 -5.34 24.10
CA SER A 248 -18.67 -4.34 24.33
C SER A 248 -17.75 -4.18 23.12
N GLN A 249 -17.33 -5.30 22.52
CA GLN A 249 -16.55 -5.31 21.29
C GLN A 249 -17.33 -4.68 20.13
N VAL A 250 -18.61 -5.02 19.96
CA VAL A 250 -19.47 -4.40 18.92
C VAL A 250 -19.52 -2.88 19.09
N ALA A 251 -19.76 -2.38 20.30
CA ALA A 251 -19.79 -0.95 20.59
C ALA A 251 -18.45 -0.26 20.27
N LEU A 252 -17.34 -0.88 20.69
CA LEU A 252 -16.00 -0.36 20.46
C LEU A 252 -15.63 -0.35 18.97
N GLU A 253 -15.92 -1.44 18.24
CA GLU A 253 -15.64 -1.54 16.82
C GLU A 253 -16.48 -0.57 15.99
N GLN A 254 -17.76 -0.37 16.34
CA GLN A 254 -18.58 0.64 15.67
C GLN A 254 -18.07 2.06 15.93
N ARG A 255 -17.55 2.33 17.13
CA ARG A 255 -16.91 3.62 17.42
C ARG A 255 -15.64 3.82 16.59
N LYS A 256 -14.77 2.81 16.53
CA LYS A 256 -13.57 2.85 15.68
C LYS A 256 -13.91 3.10 14.21
N ARG A 257 -14.98 2.49 13.69
CA ARG A 257 -15.49 2.75 12.33
C ARG A 257 -15.97 4.18 12.16
N GLY A 258 -16.75 4.70 13.10
CA GLY A 258 -17.22 6.08 13.10
C GLY A 258 -16.07 7.08 13.08
N ILE A 259 -15.01 6.81 13.86
CA ILE A 259 -13.77 7.58 13.86
C ILE A 259 -13.13 7.56 12.46
N VAL A 260 -12.86 6.37 11.90
CA VAL A 260 -12.22 6.23 10.58
C VAL A 260 -13.02 6.93 9.48
N ALA A 261 -14.35 6.79 9.48
CA ALA A 261 -15.24 7.43 8.51
C ALA A 261 -15.23 8.98 8.62
N SER A 262 -14.90 9.51 9.80
CA SER A 262 -14.89 10.95 10.06
C SER A 262 -13.54 11.61 9.78
N LEU A 263 -12.47 10.83 9.62
CA LEU A 263 -11.12 11.34 9.34
C LEU A 263 -11.05 12.08 8.00
N SER A 264 -11.85 11.71 7.00
CA SER A 264 -11.87 12.40 5.70
C SER A 264 -12.83 13.60 5.66
N GLY A 265 -13.48 13.94 6.77
CA GLY A 265 -14.53 14.95 6.86
C GLY A 265 -14.16 16.18 7.71
N PRO A 266 -15.12 17.11 7.92
CA PRO A 266 -14.90 18.31 8.73
C PRO A 266 -14.66 18.03 10.23
N LEU A 267 -14.82 16.79 10.67
CA LEU A 267 -14.64 16.35 12.06
C LEU A 267 -13.30 15.65 12.30
N ALA A 268 -12.37 15.69 11.34
CA ALA A 268 -11.16 14.90 11.37
C ALA A 268 -10.28 15.15 12.61
N GLU A 269 -10.14 16.39 13.06
CA GLU A 269 -9.38 16.73 14.28
C GLU A 269 -10.01 16.10 15.53
N HIS A 270 -11.34 16.20 15.67
CA HIS A 270 -12.06 15.58 16.78
C HIS A 270 -11.99 14.05 16.74
N ALA A 271 -12.11 13.46 15.54
CA ALA A 271 -11.99 12.02 15.33
C ALA A 271 -10.59 11.51 15.69
N LEU A 272 -9.54 12.27 15.36
CA LEU A 272 -8.16 11.89 15.66
C LEU A 272 -7.86 11.94 17.16
N LEU A 273 -8.33 12.97 17.85
CA LEU A 273 -8.25 13.02 19.32
C LEU A 273 -9.00 11.86 19.97
N ASP A 274 -10.17 11.48 19.43
CA ASP A 274 -10.94 10.36 19.94
C ASP A 274 -10.27 9.01 19.66
N ALA A 275 -9.62 8.85 18.50
CA ALA A 275 -8.81 7.69 18.15
C ALA A 275 -7.73 7.39 19.20
N GLY A 276 -7.08 8.44 19.73
CA GLY A 276 -6.11 8.31 20.83
C GLY A 276 -6.74 7.78 22.11
N ARG A 277 -7.95 8.26 22.47
CA ARG A 277 -8.65 7.86 23.70
C ARG A 277 -9.09 6.40 23.68
N VAL A 278 -9.43 5.86 22.52
CA VAL A 278 -9.86 4.46 22.36
C VAL A 278 -8.72 3.49 22.06
N GLY A 279 -7.46 3.95 22.10
CA GLY A 279 -6.29 3.13 21.81
C GLY A 279 -6.22 2.65 20.35
N LEU A 280 -6.86 3.38 19.42
CA LEU A 280 -6.80 3.08 17.99
C LEU A 280 -5.49 3.60 17.37
N LEU A 281 -4.89 4.64 17.97
CA LEU A 281 -3.58 5.16 17.59
C LEU A 281 -2.45 4.30 18.16
N SER A 282 -1.60 3.80 17.26
CA SER A 282 -0.35 3.15 17.56
C SER A 282 0.83 4.11 17.45
N GLU A 283 1.92 3.80 18.14
CA GLU A 283 3.16 4.57 18.02
C GLU A 283 3.73 4.47 16.59
N PRO A 284 4.23 5.59 16.04
CA PRO A 284 4.93 5.60 14.76
C PRO A 284 6.24 4.81 14.79
N LYS A 285 6.51 4.07 13.72
CA LYS A 285 7.75 3.34 13.42
C LYS A 285 8.58 4.16 12.42
N PRO A 286 9.91 4.01 12.38
CA PRO A 286 10.77 4.75 11.44
C PRO A 286 10.34 4.62 9.96
N GLU A 287 9.72 3.50 9.63
CA GLU A 287 9.06 3.27 8.36
C GLU A 287 7.63 2.77 8.61
N GLU A 288 6.66 3.41 7.96
CA GLU A 288 5.25 3.07 7.99
C GLU A 288 4.77 2.55 6.64
N VAL A 289 3.88 1.57 6.68
CA VAL A 289 3.16 1.08 5.51
C VAL A 289 1.70 0.97 5.88
N GLY A 290 0.84 1.63 5.12
CA GLY A 290 -0.59 1.65 5.40
C GLY A 290 -1.40 2.25 4.27
N VAL A 291 -2.70 2.40 4.49
CA VAL A 291 -3.62 3.11 3.60
C VAL A 291 -3.74 4.55 4.06
N TRP A 292 -3.57 5.50 3.14
CA TRP A 292 -3.77 6.91 3.42
C TRP A 292 -5.25 7.21 3.67
N LEU A 293 -5.58 7.69 4.88
CA LEU A 293 -6.96 7.98 5.27
C LEU A 293 -7.26 9.46 5.22
N ALA A 294 -6.39 10.30 5.79
CA ALA A 294 -6.63 11.73 5.88
C ALA A 294 -5.37 12.55 6.17
N LYS A 295 -5.44 13.83 5.83
CA LYS A 295 -4.53 14.87 6.35
C LYS A 295 -5.26 15.67 7.42
N VAL A 296 -4.76 15.62 8.64
CA VAL A 296 -5.25 16.38 9.80
C VAL A 296 -4.08 17.23 10.30
N PRO A 297 -3.85 18.43 9.74
CA PRO A 297 -2.61 19.17 9.96
C PRO A 297 -2.26 19.32 11.44
N PRO A 298 -0.99 19.05 11.84
CA PRO A 298 0.18 18.77 11.00
C PRO A 298 0.37 17.28 10.64
N GLU A 299 -0.60 16.42 10.95
CA GLU A 299 -0.46 14.97 10.88
C GLU A 299 -1.12 14.37 9.64
N ALA A 300 -0.53 13.29 9.15
CA ALA A 300 -1.13 12.33 8.24
C ALA A 300 -1.63 11.14 9.03
N VAL A 301 -2.83 10.67 8.72
CA VAL A 301 -3.42 9.50 9.36
C VAL A 301 -3.41 8.33 8.39
N LEU A 302 -2.76 7.25 8.80
CA LEU A 302 -2.61 6.01 8.04
C LEU A 302 -3.35 4.87 8.75
N GLY A 303 -4.03 4.02 7.98
CA GLY A 303 -4.53 2.73 8.47
C GLY A 303 -3.55 1.60 8.18
N ARG A 304 -3.08 0.90 9.21
CA ARG A 304 -2.20 -0.27 9.07
C ARG A 304 -2.98 -1.53 8.72
N ALA A 305 -2.26 -2.54 8.25
CA ALA A 305 -2.84 -3.85 7.88
C ALA A 305 -3.44 -4.62 9.08
N ASP A 306 -3.01 -4.32 10.30
CA ASP A 306 -3.54 -4.89 11.54
C ASP A 306 -4.80 -4.17 12.04
N GLY A 307 -5.28 -3.18 11.31
CA GLY A 307 -6.45 -2.37 11.67
C GLY A 307 -6.17 -1.22 12.63
N SER A 308 -4.92 -1.02 13.08
CA SER A 308 -4.55 0.15 13.87
C SER A 308 -4.37 1.39 13.00
N LEU A 309 -4.52 2.56 13.62
CA LEU A 309 -4.18 3.83 13.00
C LEU A 309 -2.81 4.30 13.47
N VAL A 310 -2.12 5.05 12.63
CA VAL A 310 -0.94 5.81 13.03
C VAL A 310 -1.07 7.23 12.51
N ALA A 311 -0.81 8.19 13.40
CA ALA A 311 -0.72 9.60 13.06
C ALA A 311 0.76 9.96 12.95
N VAL A 312 1.19 10.45 11.80
CA VAL A 312 2.59 10.80 11.54
C VAL A 312 2.70 12.26 11.11
N PRO A 313 3.65 13.03 11.64
CA PRO A 313 3.85 14.41 11.21
C PRO A 313 4.31 14.45 9.76
N VAL A 314 3.68 15.28 8.93
CA VAL A 314 4.01 15.43 7.50
C VAL A 314 4.22 16.90 7.11
N PRO A 315 4.94 17.16 6.00
CA PRO A 315 5.08 18.52 5.48
C PRO A 315 3.73 19.21 5.17
N PRO A 316 3.64 20.55 5.29
CA PRO A 316 2.41 21.29 5.00
C PRO A 316 1.89 21.10 3.56
N ASP A 317 2.77 20.81 2.61
CA ASP A 317 2.49 20.58 1.19
C ASP A 317 2.33 19.10 0.83
N PHE A 318 2.42 18.19 1.82
CA PHE A 318 2.23 16.76 1.58
C PHE A 318 0.81 16.47 1.08
N GLU A 319 0.70 15.75 -0.04
CA GLU A 319 -0.57 15.28 -0.59
C GLU A 319 -0.48 13.81 -1.01
N ALA A 320 -1.51 13.05 -0.67
CA ALA A 320 -1.71 11.69 -1.13
C ALA A 320 -3.19 11.44 -1.38
N GLU A 321 -3.48 10.48 -2.25
CA GLU A 321 -4.85 10.11 -2.62
C GLU A 321 -5.48 9.23 -1.54
N THR A 322 -6.60 9.66 -0.96
CA THR A 322 -7.36 8.92 0.06
C THR A 322 -7.74 7.53 -0.42
N GLY A 323 -7.53 6.54 0.44
CA GLY A 323 -7.80 5.14 0.16
C GLY A 323 -6.68 4.41 -0.60
N LYS A 324 -5.56 5.07 -0.93
CA LYS A 324 -4.41 4.41 -1.56
C LYS A 324 -3.38 3.93 -0.55
N PRO A 325 -2.72 2.79 -0.80
CA PRO A 325 -1.58 2.37 -0.02
C PRO A 325 -0.44 3.38 -0.18
N VAL A 326 0.17 3.75 0.94
CA VAL A 326 1.35 4.58 1.02
C VAL A 326 2.36 3.91 1.95
N ARG A 327 3.62 4.02 1.56
CA ARG A 327 4.76 3.71 2.42
C ARG A 327 5.35 5.05 2.80
N MET A 328 5.69 5.28 4.07
CA MET A 328 6.24 6.54 4.56
C MET A 328 7.49 6.27 5.40
N VAL A 329 8.47 7.15 5.34
CA VAL A 329 9.72 7.01 6.10
C VAL A 329 10.01 8.32 6.80
N ALA A 330 10.30 8.25 8.09
CA ALA A 330 10.74 9.37 8.89
C ALA A 330 12.12 9.88 8.43
N ASP A 331 12.31 11.18 8.42
CA ASP A 331 13.64 11.80 8.30
C ASP A 331 14.32 11.93 9.68
N GLU A 332 15.49 12.58 9.70
CA GLU A 332 16.30 12.76 10.90
C GLU A 332 15.62 13.60 11.99
N ILE A 333 14.58 14.38 11.64
CA ILE A 333 13.80 15.21 12.57
C ILE A 333 12.43 14.60 12.88
N GLY A 334 12.16 13.39 12.40
CA GLY A 334 10.93 12.64 12.68
C GLY A 334 9.74 13.01 11.79
N VAL A 335 9.94 13.78 10.72
CA VAL A 335 8.89 14.12 9.73
C VAL A 335 8.82 13.02 8.67
N TYR A 336 7.62 12.54 8.39
CA TYR A 336 7.39 11.43 7.48
C TYR A 336 7.19 11.92 6.04
N HIS A 337 7.88 11.25 5.12
CA HIS A 337 7.76 11.48 3.69
C HIS A 337 7.30 10.18 3.03
N SER A 338 6.39 10.23 2.06
CA SER A 338 5.99 9.03 1.32
C SER A 338 7.21 8.41 0.64
N VAL A 339 7.29 7.10 0.40
CA VAL A 339 8.38 6.45 -0.35
C VAL A 339 8.14 6.57 -1.84
N MET A 340 6.90 6.74 -2.29
CA MET A 340 6.67 7.32 -3.61
C MET A 340 7.11 8.78 -3.64
N GLU A 341 7.11 9.49 -2.51
CA GLU A 341 7.83 10.76 -2.37
C GLU A 341 9.31 10.60 -2.10
N LYS A 342 9.88 9.55 -1.52
CA LYS A 342 11.33 9.43 -1.37
C LYS A 342 11.93 8.99 -2.69
N GLU A 343 11.19 8.24 -3.51
CA GLU A 343 11.42 8.07 -4.94
C GLU A 343 11.02 9.30 -5.75
N LYS A 344 9.99 10.11 -5.40
CA LYS A 344 9.70 11.43 -6.00
C LYS A 344 10.44 12.62 -5.39
N VAL A 345 11.30 12.46 -4.42
CA VAL A 345 12.10 13.49 -3.72
C VAL A 345 13.55 13.12 -3.95
N MET A 346 13.90 11.83 -4.05
CA MET A 346 15.03 11.43 -4.89
C MET A 346 14.73 11.75 -6.36
N GLU A 347 13.55 11.46 -6.92
CA GLU A 347 13.19 11.86 -8.29
C GLU A 347 12.87 13.35 -8.36
N LYS A 348 12.40 14.13 -7.38
CA LYS A 348 12.31 15.62 -7.50
C LYS A 348 13.64 16.30 -7.20
N GLN A 349 14.55 15.66 -6.45
CA GLN A 349 15.98 16.00 -6.52
C GLN A 349 16.61 15.53 -7.85
N THR A 350 15.91 14.73 -8.66
CA THR A 350 16.31 14.31 -10.02
C THR A 350 15.41 14.87 -11.16
N GLU A 351 14.34 15.58 -10.83
CA GLU A 351 13.26 16.16 -11.65
C GLU A 351 12.89 17.57 -11.10
N VAL A 352 13.90 18.35 -10.73
CA VAL A 352 14.09 19.56 -11.55
C VAL A 352 14.13 19.00 -12.96
N LYS A 353 13.17 19.26 -13.87
CA LYS A 353 13.26 18.98 -15.33
C LYS A 353 14.73 18.79 -15.61
N LYS A 354 15.25 17.54 -15.69
CA LYS A 354 16.69 17.31 -15.52
C LYS A 354 17.29 18.25 -16.52
N GLN A 355 17.90 19.34 -16.05
CA GLN A 355 18.11 20.49 -16.93
C GLN A 355 19.16 19.94 -17.86
N GLU A 356 18.72 19.42 -18.99
CA GLU A 356 19.55 18.60 -19.83
C GLU A 356 20.62 19.58 -20.23
N TYR A 357 21.84 19.37 -19.75
CA TYR A 357 22.88 20.32 -20.08
C TYR A 357 23.04 20.21 -21.59
N PRO A 358 23.02 21.34 -22.31
CA PRO A 358 23.25 21.36 -23.75
C PRO A 358 24.54 20.60 -24.06
N ARG A 359 24.42 19.45 -24.71
CA ARG A 359 25.55 18.54 -24.94
C ARG A 359 25.36 17.71 -26.20
N MET A 360 26.46 17.21 -26.71
CA MET A 360 26.51 16.24 -27.79
C MET A 360 26.73 14.85 -27.19
N GLU A 361 26.09 13.81 -27.70
CA GLU A 361 26.14 12.45 -27.17
C GLU A 361 26.39 11.44 -28.29
N ALA A 362 27.33 10.51 -28.06
CA ALA A 362 27.59 9.37 -28.92
C ALA A 362 27.41 8.08 -28.14
N HIS A 363 26.85 7.08 -28.80
CA HIS A 363 26.67 5.72 -28.27
C HIS A 363 27.19 4.73 -29.30
N LEU A 364 28.13 3.88 -28.90
CA LEU A 364 28.69 2.79 -29.68
C LEU A 364 28.31 1.48 -29.01
N LYS A 365 27.65 0.59 -29.75
CA LYS A 365 27.33 -0.77 -29.27
C LYS A 365 28.34 -1.77 -29.81
N SER A 366 29.09 -2.39 -28.91
CA SER A 366 30.05 -3.44 -29.20
C SER A 366 29.37 -4.79 -29.49
N PRO A 367 30.03 -5.75 -30.17
CA PRO A 367 29.47 -7.06 -30.50
C PRO A 367 29.04 -7.91 -29.30
N ASP A 368 29.62 -7.66 -28.13
CA ASP A 368 29.33 -8.29 -26.83
C ASP A 368 28.12 -7.67 -26.11
N ASN A 369 27.33 -6.85 -26.81
CA ASN A 369 26.23 -6.05 -26.27
C ASN A 369 26.62 -4.92 -25.29
N THR A 370 27.90 -4.62 -25.14
CA THR A 370 28.36 -3.52 -24.29
C THR A 370 28.15 -2.17 -24.99
N TRP A 371 27.53 -1.22 -24.29
CA TRP A 371 27.35 0.16 -24.73
C TRP A 371 28.47 1.06 -24.21
N HIS A 372 29.24 1.65 -25.12
CA HIS A 372 30.21 2.70 -24.81
C HIS A 372 29.63 4.04 -25.24
N SER A 373 29.46 4.96 -24.29
CA SER A 373 28.89 6.27 -24.55
C SER A 373 29.85 7.38 -24.16
N ALA A 374 29.85 8.47 -24.93
CA ALA A 374 30.60 9.67 -24.62
C ALA A 374 29.71 10.90 -24.83
N SER A 375 29.74 11.82 -23.87
CA SER A 375 29.10 13.12 -24.01
C SER A 375 30.13 14.24 -24.05
N LEU A 376 29.78 15.34 -24.71
CA LEU A 376 30.59 16.56 -24.83
C LEU A 376 29.74 17.78 -24.50
N TYR A 377 30.17 18.57 -23.53
CA TYR A 377 29.64 19.90 -23.23
C TYR A 377 30.79 20.86 -22.92
N VAL A 378 30.53 22.16 -22.97
CA VAL A 378 31.50 23.20 -22.58
C VAL A 378 31.06 23.83 -21.27
N ASP A 379 31.95 23.86 -20.29
CA ASP A 379 31.67 24.40 -18.95
C ASP A 379 31.66 25.95 -18.90
N LYS A 380 31.52 26.51 -17.69
CA LYS A 380 31.42 27.97 -17.49
C LYS A 380 32.75 28.67 -17.76
N GLU A 381 33.85 27.92 -17.72
CA GLU A 381 35.23 28.34 -17.93
C GLU A 381 35.67 28.17 -19.39
N GLY A 382 34.80 27.61 -20.24
CA GLY A 382 35.08 27.39 -21.66
C GLY A 382 35.86 26.11 -21.95
N GLN A 383 35.96 25.18 -21.00
CA GLN A 383 36.70 23.93 -21.17
C GLN A 383 35.76 22.81 -21.69
N PRO A 384 36.23 21.98 -22.64
CA PRO A 384 35.46 20.83 -23.12
C PRO A 384 35.47 19.71 -22.06
N ARG A 385 34.28 19.36 -21.58
CA ARG A 385 34.02 18.35 -20.53
C ARG A 385 33.06 17.29 -21.06
N GLY A 386 32.96 16.18 -20.35
CA GLY A 386 32.08 15.10 -20.73
C GLY A 386 31.89 14.03 -19.68
N VAL A 387 31.04 13.08 -20.03
CA VAL A 387 30.86 11.81 -19.31
C VAL A 387 31.11 10.68 -20.29
N ILE A 388 31.96 9.74 -19.89
CA ILE A 388 32.14 8.45 -20.56
C ILE A 388 31.40 7.39 -19.73
N SER A 389 30.59 6.56 -20.36
CA SER A 389 29.90 5.46 -19.68
C SER A 389 30.03 4.14 -20.42
N VAL A 390 30.11 3.05 -19.66
CA VAL A 390 30.14 1.67 -20.16
C VAL A 390 29.00 0.90 -19.51
N GLU A 391 28.06 0.37 -20.29
CA GLU A 391 26.88 -0.34 -19.77
C GLU A 391 26.69 -1.69 -20.48
N ASN A 392 26.61 -2.77 -19.71
CA ASN A 392 26.18 -4.08 -20.17
C ASN A 392 25.25 -4.71 -19.12
N ARG A 393 23.94 -4.70 -19.37
CA ARG A 393 22.92 -5.18 -18.43
C ARG A 393 23.01 -6.69 -18.17
N GLU A 394 23.40 -7.47 -19.18
CA GLU A 394 23.51 -8.92 -19.08
C GLU A 394 24.72 -9.34 -18.23
N GLN A 395 25.76 -8.50 -18.20
CA GLN A 395 26.98 -8.71 -17.42
C GLN A 395 27.03 -7.90 -16.12
N GLY A 396 25.98 -7.13 -15.80
CA GLY A 396 25.92 -6.28 -14.61
C GLY A 396 26.89 -5.08 -14.61
N ILE A 397 27.41 -4.68 -15.78
CA ILE A 397 28.36 -3.56 -15.92
C ILE A 397 27.58 -2.25 -16.03
N ALA A 398 27.90 -1.27 -15.17
CA ALA A 398 27.34 0.07 -15.21
C ALA A 398 28.35 1.12 -14.70
N GLU A 399 29.22 1.60 -15.58
CA GLU A 399 30.31 2.52 -15.25
C GLU A 399 30.03 3.93 -15.79
N LYS A 400 30.40 4.96 -15.04
CA LYS A 400 30.27 6.37 -15.44
C LYS A 400 31.45 7.19 -14.92
N HIS A 401 32.10 7.93 -15.81
CA HIS A 401 33.28 8.71 -15.51
C HIS A 401 33.18 10.13 -16.07
N SER A 402 33.28 11.13 -15.21
CA SER A 402 33.40 12.54 -15.60
C SER A 402 34.82 12.81 -16.11
N VAL A 403 34.95 13.41 -17.30
CA VAL A 403 36.23 13.65 -17.95
C VAL A 403 36.40 15.09 -18.41
N ALA A 404 37.66 15.55 -18.42
CA ALA A 404 38.08 16.72 -19.15
C ALA A 404 38.71 16.26 -20.47
N PHE A 405 38.24 16.80 -21.58
CA PHE A 405 38.83 16.50 -22.87
C PHE A 405 40.07 17.37 -23.10
N THR A 406 41.13 16.76 -23.62
CA THR A 406 42.30 17.47 -24.11
C THR A 406 42.19 17.62 -25.62
N GLU A 407 42.30 18.84 -26.11
CA GLU A 407 42.39 19.12 -27.55
C GLU A 407 43.75 18.69 -28.08
N LYS A 408 43.75 17.94 -29.18
CA LYS A 408 44.92 17.44 -29.88
C LYS A 408 44.77 17.67 -31.37
N VAL A 409 45.87 17.67 -32.10
CA VAL A 409 45.89 17.75 -33.56
C VAL A 409 46.31 16.39 -34.11
N SER A 410 45.52 15.84 -35.03
CA SER A 410 45.83 14.60 -35.71
C SER A 410 47.02 14.81 -36.65
N GLU A 411 48.13 14.10 -36.44
CA GLU A 411 49.29 14.15 -37.34
C GLU A 411 48.95 13.69 -38.77
N LYS A 412 47.89 12.88 -38.93
CA LYS A 412 47.49 12.31 -40.22
C LYS A 412 46.58 13.22 -41.03
N THR A 413 45.68 13.93 -40.36
CA THR A 413 44.65 14.75 -41.02
C THR A 413 44.84 16.24 -40.80
N GLY A 414 45.72 16.65 -39.89
CA GLY A 414 45.88 18.04 -39.45
C GLY A 414 44.68 18.58 -38.67
N GLU A 415 43.64 17.77 -38.45
CA GLU A 415 42.41 18.21 -37.81
C GLU A 415 42.48 18.09 -36.29
N LYS A 416 41.80 19.02 -35.61
CA LYS A 416 41.63 18.98 -34.17
C LYS A 416 40.70 17.82 -33.78
N PHE A 417 41.04 17.14 -32.69
CA PHE A 417 40.21 16.12 -32.06
C PHE A 417 40.30 16.25 -30.53
N LEU A 418 39.31 15.72 -29.82
CA LEU A 418 39.30 15.68 -28.36
C LEU A 418 39.67 14.30 -27.87
N SER A 419 40.46 14.23 -26.80
CA SER A 419 40.92 12.97 -26.21
C SER A 419 40.73 12.99 -24.71
N ALA A 420 40.11 11.95 -24.16
CA ALA A 420 39.98 11.72 -22.73
C ALA A 420 40.50 10.32 -22.38
N LYS A 421 41.00 10.18 -21.15
CA LYS A 421 41.45 8.91 -20.58
C LYS A 421 40.74 8.67 -19.24
N VAL A 422 40.44 7.41 -18.95
CA VAL A 422 39.83 6.94 -17.71
C VAL A 422 40.59 5.71 -17.26
N ASP A 423 41.11 5.72 -16.05
CA ASP A 423 41.69 4.54 -15.41
C ASP A 423 40.55 3.83 -14.64
N ARG A 424 40.27 2.57 -15.00
CA ARG A 424 39.15 1.76 -14.47
C ARG A 424 39.60 0.93 -13.27
N GLU A 425 38.63 0.49 -12.47
CA GLU A 425 38.88 -0.30 -11.24
C GLU A 425 39.52 -1.66 -11.54
N ASP A 426 39.26 -2.23 -12.72
CA ASP A 426 39.87 -3.47 -13.21
C ASP A 426 41.33 -3.31 -13.67
N GLY A 427 41.89 -2.09 -13.56
CA GLY A 427 43.25 -1.76 -13.97
C GLY A 427 43.40 -1.44 -15.46
N THR A 428 42.34 -1.54 -16.27
CA THR A 428 42.37 -1.13 -17.68
C THR A 428 42.28 0.39 -17.82
N THR A 429 42.91 0.94 -18.86
CA THR A 429 42.74 2.37 -19.21
C THR A 429 41.85 2.47 -20.45
N LEU A 430 40.70 3.13 -20.32
CA LEU A 430 39.80 3.46 -21.42
C LEU A 430 40.15 4.83 -22.01
N TYR A 431 40.28 4.89 -23.33
CA TYR A 431 40.48 6.11 -24.09
C TYR A 431 39.23 6.39 -24.93
N ALA A 432 38.75 7.64 -24.89
CA ALA A 432 37.71 8.12 -25.79
C ALA A 432 38.23 9.29 -26.62
N ASN A 433 38.11 9.18 -27.95
CA ASN A 433 38.51 10.23 -28.88
C ASN A 433 37.31 10.71 -29.68
N LEU A 434 37.04 12.02 -29.65
CA LEU A 434 36.01 12.67 -30.46
C LEU A 434 36.65 13.29 -31.69
N THR A 435 36.36 12.75 -32.87
CA THR A 435 37.06 13.08 -34.12
C THR A 435 36.07 13.62 -35.15
N PRO A 436 36.40 14.70 -35.89
CA PRO A 436 35.62 15.13 -37.04
C PRO A 436 35.79 14.18 -38.23
N HIS A 437 34.72 14.06 -39.01
CA HIS A 437 34.67 13.31 -40.26
C HIS A 437 33.96 14.13 -41.31
N GLN A 438 34.36 13.97 -42.56
CA GLN A 438 33.75 14.64 -43.70
C GLN A 438 33.51 13.65 -44.85
N LYS A 439 32.34 13.74 -45.48
CA LYS A 439 31.99 13.00 -46.69
C LYS A 439 31.17 13.90 -47.61
N GLY A 440 31.78 14.34 -48.71
CA GLY A 440 31.18 15.40 -49.53
C GLY A 440 31.07 16.69 -48.72
N ASP A 441 29.88 17.30 -48.74
CA ASP A 441 29.57 18.51 -47.97
C ASP A 441 29.15 18.21 -46.51
N ASP A 442 28.88 16.93 -46.18
CA ASP A 442 28.45 16.54 -44.84
C ASP A 442 29.66 16.38 -43.91
N ARG A 443 29.60 17.06 -42.75
CA ARG A 443 30.65 17.00 -41.72
C ARG A 443 30.02 16.67 -40.35
N TRP A 444 30.59 15.70 -39.64
CA TRP A 444 30.05 15.25 -38.34
C TRP A 444 31.15 14.85 -37.37
N LEU A 445 30.80 14.74 -36.09
CA LEU A 445 31.70 14.24 -35.03
C LEU A 445 31.38 12.78 -34.70
N SER A 446 32.39 11.96 -34.44
CA SER A 446 32.21 10.61 -33.88
C SER A 446 33.10 10.37 -32.67
N ALA A 447 32.64 9.52 -31.76
CA ALA A 447 33.39 8.99 -30.65
C ALA A 447 33.94 7.61 -31.03
N SER A 448 35.24 7.44 -30.83
CA SER A 448 35.94 6.16 -30.91
C SER A 448 36.52 5.81 -29.55
N PHE A 449 36.45 4.53 -29.19
CA PHE A 449 36.92 4.03 -27.91
C PHE A 449 38.07 3.05 -28.12
N ALA A 450 39.03 3.04 -27.21
CA ALA A 450 40.12 2.08 -27.22
C ALA A 450 40.57 1.77 -25.79
N GLU A 451 40.99 0.54 -25.55
CA GLU A 451 41.43 0.08 -24.23
C GLU A 451 42.90 -0.28 -24.23
N ARG A 452 43.54 -0.01 -23.10
CA ARG A 452 44.88 -0.49 -22.77
C ARG A 452 44.78 -1.46 -21.60
N ASP A 453 45.19 -2.69 -21.88
CA ASP A 453 45.33 -3.76 -20.90
C ASP A 453 46.58 -3.50 -20.02
N PRO A 454 46.47 -3.60 -18.68
CA PRO A 454 47.59 -3.41 -17.76
C PRO A 454 48.72 -4.43 -17.93
N SER A 455 48.44 -5.60 -18.51
CA SER A 455 49.44 -6.66 -18.76
C SER A 455 50.35 -6.37 -19.97
N LYS A 456 50.03 -5.36 -20.78
CA LYS A 456 50.79 -4.98 -21.97
C LYS A 456 51.77 -3.84 -21.68
N GLU A 457 53.01 -3.95 -22.18
CA GLU A 457 54.06 -2.95 -21.96
C GLU A 457 53.63 -1.54 -22.39
N LYS A 458 54.11 -0.52 -21.65
CA LYS A 458 53.92 0.91 -22.00
C LYS A 458 54.53 1.17 -23.39
N GLY A 459 53.69 1.24 -24.41
CA GLY A 459 54.10 1.45 -25.81
C GLY A 459 53.41 0.52 -26.80
N GLN A 460 52.78 -0.57 -26.34
CA GLN A 460 51.97 -1.43 -27.21
C GLN A 460 50.67 -0.76 -27.65
N GLN A 461 50.22 -1.16 -28.85
CA GLN A 461 49.09 -0.57 -29.57
C GLN A 461 47.79 -0.70 -28.77
N LEU A 462 47.08 0.42 -28.59
CA LEU A 462 45.75 0.46 -28.00
C LEU A 462 44.80 -0.49 -28.75
N THR A 463 44.00 -1.26 -28.03
CA THR A 463 43.02 -2.16 -28.63
C THR A 463 41.76 -1.35 -28.97
N PRO A 464 41.43 -1.12 -30.25
CA PRO A 464 40.25 -0.35 -30.61
C PRO A 464 38.99 -1.15 -30.27
N ILE A 465 38.00 -0.48 -29.67
CA ILE A 465 36.68 -1.05 -29.45
C ILE A 465 35.87 -0.83 -30.73
N THR A 466 35.57 -1.92 -31.44
CA THR A 466 34.77 -1.89 -32.66
C THR A 466 33.30 -2.08 -32.34
N GLY A 467 32.41 -1.35 -33.01
CA GLY A 467 30.97 -1.49 -32.80
C GLY A 467 30.14 -0.72 -33.82
N THR A 468 28.82 -0.72 -33.61
CA THR A 468 27.88 0.06 -34.42
C THR A 468 27.49 1.34 -33.70
N GLY A 469 27.46 2.47 -34.42
CA GLY A 469 27.12 3.79 -33.87
C GLY A 469 28.31 4.73 -33.74
N GLY A 470 28.39 5.46 -32.62
CA GLY A 470 29.50 6.36 -32.31
C GLY A 470 29.38 7.79 -32.87
N THR A 471 28.43 8.12 -33.75
CA THR A 471 28.22 9.52 -34.15
C THR A 471 27.67 10.34 -32.99
N LEU A 472 28.25 11.52 -32.75
CA LEU A 472 27.74 12.48 -31.78
C LEU A 472 26.47 13.15 -32.31
N LYS A 473 25.44 13.21 -31.47
CA LYS A 473 24.15 13.85 -31.75
C LYS A 473 23.85 14.90 -30.68
N PRO A 474 23.26 16.04 -31.03
CA PRO A 474 22.81 17.01 -30.04
C PRO A 474 21.65 16.44 -29.22
N ASN A 475 21.64 16.67 -27.91
CA ASN A 475 20.47 16.40 -27.08
C ASN A 475 19.40 17.49 -27.25
N ALA A 476 18.22 17.28 -26.65
CA ALA A 476 17.09 18.19 -26.80
C ALA A 476 17.42 19.61 -26.32
N ALA A 477 18.16 19.75 -25.22
CA ALA A 477 18.55 21.05 -24.69
C ALA A 477 19.55 21.83 -25.56
N LEU A 478 20.46 21.13 -26.26
CA LEU A 478 21.35 21.79 -27.22
C LEU A 478 20.57 22.30 -28.43
N LEU A 479 19.55 21.55 -28.88
CA LEU A 479 18.67 21.99 -29.96
C LEU A 479 17.80 23.18 -29.56
N GLU A 480 17.33 23.23 -28.31
CA GLU A 480 16.52 24.35 -27.80
C GLU A 480 17.33 25.65 -27.71
N LYS A 481 18.56 25.59 -27.20
CA LYS A 481 19.43 26.77 -27.11
C LYS A 481 20.10 27.13 -28.44
N ALA A 482 20.26 26.15 -29.33
CA ALA A 482 20.89 26.30 -30.64
C ALA A 482 22.20 27.11 -30.55
N ASP A 483 22.35 28.13 -31.38
CA ASP A 483 23.55 28.97 -31.49
C ASP A 483 23.89 29.80 -30.25
N LYS A 484 22.99 29.86 -29.28
CA LYS A 484 23.20 30.59 -28.03
C LYS A 484 23.97 29.77 -27.00
N ASP A 485 24.19 28.48 -27.24
CA ASP A 485 24.95 27.62 -26.33
C ASP A 485 26.44 27.55 -26.67
N ARG A 486 27.28 27.56 -25.63
CA ARG A 486 28.75 27.52 -25.75
C ARG A 486 29.24 26.22 -26.39
N THR A 487 28.55 25.12 -26.16
CA THR A 487 28.88 23.82 -26.77
C THR A 487 28.64 23.86 -28.26
N ALA A 488 27.53 24.46 -28.72
CA ALA A 488 27.23 24.57 -30.15
C ALA A 488 28.25 25.48 -30.86
N GLN A 489 28.59 26.61 -30.25
CA GLN A 489 29.61 27.55 -30.74
C GLN A 489 30.98 26.88 -30.82
N TYR A 490 31.41 26.21 -29.75
CA TYR A 490 32.70 25.53 -29.70
C TYR A 490 32.82 24.44 -30.77
N VAL A 491 31.77 23.63 -30.97
CA VAL A 491 31.78 22.58 -31.99
C VAL A 491 31.86 23.16 -33.41
N ARG A 492 31.14 24.25 -33.68
CA ARG A 492 31.19 24.96 -34.97
C ARG A 492 32.56 25.59 -35.22
N GLU A 493 33.13 26.24 -34.22
CA GLU A 493 34.40 26.95 -34.36
C GLU A 493 35.58 25.99 -34.49
N THR A 494 35.63 24.95 -33.64
CA THR A 494 36.75 24.02 -33.51
C THR A 494 36.72 22.92 -34.56
N PHE A 495 35.55 22.32 -34.80
CA PHE A 495 35.42 21.15 -35.67
C PHE A 495 34.74 21.46 -37.01
N LYS A 496 34.25 22.69 -37.23
CA LYS A 496 33.49 23.08 -38.42
C LYS A 496 32.25 22.20 -38.65
N VAL A 497 31.66 21.70 -37.57
CA VAL A 497 30.42 20.92 -37.58
C VAL A 497 29.32 21.80 -37.01
N ASP A 498 28.19 21.90 -37.70
CA ASP A 498 27.00 22.58 -37.18
C ASP A 498 26.07 21.56 -36.50
N PRO A 499 25.95 21.58 -35.15
CA PRO A 499 25.14 20.59 -34.44
C PRO A 499 23.65 20.65 -34.78
N VAL A 500 23.11 21.84 -35.08
CA VAL A 500 21.69 22.04 -35.35
C VAL A 500 21.35 21.56 -36.76
N GLN A 501 22.19 21.93 -37.74
CA GLN A 501 22.05 21.47 -39.13
C GLN A 501 22.18 19.94 -39.22
N LEU A 502 23.15 19.34 -38.49
CA LEU A 502 23.35 17.90 -38.43
C LEU A 502 22.11 17.14 -37.93
N ALA A 503 21.33 17.73 -37.02
CA ALA A 503 20.09 17.14 -36.53
C ALA A 503 18.93 17.26 -37.53
N GLN A 504 18.88 18.35 -38.31
CA GLN A 504 17.86 18.59 -39.32
C GLN A 504 18.07 17.71 -40.57
N ASP A 505 19.31 17.60 -41.06
CA ASP A 505 19.66 16.80 -42.25
C ASP A 505 19.37 15.30 -42.05
N ARG A 506 19.39 14.83 -40.80
CA ARG A 506 19.07 13.44 -40.44
C ARG A 506 17.58 13.14 -40.28
N LYS A 507 16.71 14.17 -40.18
CA LYS A 507 15.25 14.01 -40.19
C LYS A 507 14.67 13.98 -41.60
N ALA A 508 15.44 14.38 -42.62
CA ALA A 508 15.01 14.34 -44.01
C ALA A 508 15.09 12.91 -44.58
N PRO A 509 14.00 12.35 -45.13
CA PRO A 509 14.02 11.02 -45.74
C PRO A 509 14.92 11.05 -47.00
N GLY A 510 15.98 10.23 -47.01
CA GLY A 510 16.89 10.07 -48.16
C GLY A 510 18.31 10.62 -47.99
N LYS A 511 18.63 11.33 -46.89
CA LYS A 511 20.00 11.80 -46.56
C LYS A 511 20.59 11.12 -45.31
N GLY A 512 20.28 9.84 -45.11
CA GLY A 512 20.88 9.07 -44.02
C GLY A 512 22.38 8.87 -44.28
N VAL A 513 23.25 9.52 -43.49
CA VAL A 513 24.67 9.18 -43.42
C VAL A 513 24.74 7.70 -43.03
N ALA A 514 25.09 6.84 -43.99
CA ALA A 514 25.21 5.40 -43.79
C ALA A 514 26.12 5.12 -42.57
N PRO A 515 25.79 4.14 -41.71
CA PRO A 515 26.69 3.73 -40.65
C PRO A 515 28.03 3.37 -41.29
N GLY A 516 29.09 4.08 -40.89
CA GLY A 516 30.42 3.83 -41.40
C GLY A 516 30.77 2.37 -41.15
N LYS A 517 30.90 1.59 -42.23
CA LYS A 517 31.60 0.30 -42.17
C LYS A 517 32.97 0.61 -41.59
N GLY A 518 33.32 -0.10 -40.53
CA GLY A 518 34.62 0.02 -39.88
C GLY A 518 35.73 0.01 -40.93
N VAL A 519 36.58 1.03 -40.91
CA VAL A 519 37.85 0.97 -41.61
C VAL A 519 38.71 0.00 -40.82
N SER A 520 38.64 -1.28 -41.21
CA SER A 520 39.69 -2.25 -40.98
C SER A 520 40.99 -1.66 -41.54
N ARG A 521 42.00 -1.46 -40.69
CA ARG A 521 43.38 -1.43 -41.16
C ARG A 521 43.85 -2.84 -41.43
#